data_AF-A0A849Z351-F1
#
_entry.id   AF-A0A849Z351-F1
#
_cell.length_a   1.000
_cell.length_b   1.000
_cell.length_c   1.000
_cell.angle_alpha   90.00
_cell.angle_beta   90.00
_cell.angle_gamma   90.00
#
_symmetry.space_group_name_H-M   'P 1'
#
loop_
_entity.id
_entity.type
_entity.pdbx_description
1 polymer ?
#
loop_
_entity_poly.entity_id
_entity_poly.type
_entity_poly.pdbx_seq_one_letter_code
_entity_poly.pdbx_strand_id
1 'polypeptide(L)'
;MSLSEVEFAFFFPLFLILYWILPRKAAWQNAALVAGSLFFYATWSLKLLPLFLLSTAIDYAVLRGFARFPVPADDAAEDAKKKIASRRKLLLTIGLVSNLGALIWF
;
A
#
# COMPACT_ATOMS: atom_id res chain seq x y z
N MET A 1 -25.28 -14.07 6.93
CA MET A 1 -24.54 -13.11 6.09
C MET A 1 -24.70 -11.74 6.73
N SER A 2 -23.59 -11.07 7.06
CA SER A 2 -23.64 -9.68 7.51
C SER A 2 -23.94 -8.74 6.32
N LEU A 3 -24.49 -7.54 6.57
CA LEU A 3 -24.86 -6.59 5.49
C LEU A 3 -23.67 -6.26 4.58
N SER A 4 -22.62 -5.76 5.17
CA SER A 4 -21.21 -6.08 4.94
C SER A 4 -20.83 -7.12 3.86
N GLU A 5 -21.10 -8.40 4.06
CA GLU A 5 -20.74 -9.47 3.10
C GLU A 5 -21.56 -9.36 1.81
N VAL A 6 -22.83 -8.98 1.93
CA VAL A 6 -23.74 -8.78 0.80
C VAL A 6 -23.28 -7.56 -0.01
N GLU A 7 -22.94 -6.45 0.64
CA GLU A 7 -22.39 -5.27 -0.01
C GLU A 7 -21.12 -5.60 -0.80
N PHE A 8 -20.20 -6.37 -0.21
CA PHE A 8 -18.99 -6.82 -0.89
C PHE A 8 -19.29 -7.69 -2.12
N ALA A 9 -20.22 -8.64 -2.00
CA ALA A 9 -20.57 -9.57 -3.06
C ALA A 9 -21.10 -8.88 -4.32
N PHE A 10 -21.77 -7.73 -4.18
CA PHE A 10 -22.21 -6.90 -5.30
C PHE A 10 -21.16 -5.89 -5.75
N PHE A 11 -20.47 -5.23 -4.81
CA PHE A 11 -19.46 -4.22 -5.11
C PHE A 11 -18.30 -4.81 -5.92
N PHE A 12 -17.75 -5.94 -5.48
CA PHE A 12 -16.55 -6.53 -6.07
C PHE A 12 -16.68 -6.86 -7.57
N PRO A 13 -17.68 -7.61 -8.05
CA PRO A 13 -17.81 -7.91 -9.47
C PRO A 13 -18.08 -6.66 -10.31
N LEU A 14 -18.90 -5.72 -9.81
CA LEU A 14 -19.17 -4.45 -10.50
C LEU A 14 -17.89 -3.62 -10.65
N PHE A 15 -17.12 -3.50 -9.56
CA PHE A 15 -15.87 -2.78 -9.54
C PHE A 15 -14.80 -3.45 -10.41
N LEU A 16 -14.77 -4.78 -10.46
CA LEU A 16 -13.87 -5.53 -11.33
C LEU A 16 -14.16 -5.27 -12.81
N ILE A 17 -15.44 -5.24 -13.20
CA ILE A 17 -15.85 -4.89 -14.57
C ILE A 17 -15.42 -3.46 -14.89
N LEU A 18 -15.68 -2.51 -13.99
CA LEU A 18 -15.25 -1.12 -14.16
C LEU A 18 -13.73 -1.03 -14.35
N TYR A 19 -12.96 -1.70 -13.50
CA TYR A 19 -11.50 -1.76 -13.60
C TYR A 19 -11.01 -2.29 -14.95
N TRP A 20 -11.69 -3.28 -15.52
CA TRP A 20 -11.34 -3.87 -16.82
C TRP A 20 -11.64 -2.96 -18.01
N ILE A 21 -12.66 -2.11 -17.90
CA ILE A 21 -13.07 -1.15 -18.93
C ILE A 21 -12.20 0.10 -18.92
N LEU A 22 -11.57 0.42 -17.78
CA LEU A 22 -10.69 1.58 -17.66
C LEU A 22 -9.56 1.57 -18.69
N PRO A 23 -9.06 2.76 -19.11
CA PRO A 23 -7.90 2.86 -19.97
C PRO A 23 -6.74 2.02 -19.42
N ARG A 24 -6.05 1.28 -20.29
CA ARG A 24 -4.88 0.43 -19.95
C ARG A 24 -3.63 1.25 -19.64
N LYS A 25 -3.79 2.24 -18.75
CA LYS A 25 -2.77 3.12 -18.22
C LYS A 25 -2.70 2.85 -16.72
N ALA A 26 -1.53 2.43 -16.24
CA ALA A 26 -1.32 2.03 -14.84
C ALA A 26 -1.79 3.11 -13.85
N ALA A 27 -1.59 4.39 -14.16
CA ALA A 27 -2.04 5.49 -13.29
C ALA A 27 -3.56 5.48 -13.06
N TRP A 28 -4.36 5.28 -14.12
CA TRP A 28 -5.82 5.27 -14.02
C TRP A 28 -6.33 4.03 -13.29
N GLN A 29 -5.76 2.87 -13.60
CA GLN A 29 -6.09 1.62 -12.92
C GLN A 29 -5.74 1.67 -11.43
N ASN A 30 -4.56 2.17 -11.07
CA ASN A 30 -4.15 2.31 -9.67
C ASN A 30 -5.03 3.34 -8.94
N ALA A 31 -5.36 4.47 -9.59
CA ALA A 31 -6.25 5.46 -9.00
C ALA A 31 -7.64 4.90 -8.73
N ALA A 32 -8.19 4.12 -9.68
CA ALA A 32 -9.47 3.45 -9.48
C ALA A 32 -9.40 2.42 -8.35
N LEU A 33 -8.36 1.59 -8.28
CA LEU A 33 -8.14 0.64 -7.19
C LEU A 33 -8.13 1.33 -5.83
N VAL A 34 -7.35 2.40 -5.69
CA VAL A 34 -7.24 3.15 -4.43
C VAL A 34 -8.56 3.85 -4.09
N ALA A 35 -9.18 4.53 -5.05
CA ALA A 35 -10.45 5.23 -4.82
C ALA A 35 -11.58 4.24 -4.48
N GLY A 36 -11.68 3.13 -5.20
CA GLY A 36 -12.65 2.07 -4.96
C GLY A 36 -12.45 1.40 -3.60
N SER A 37 -11.21 1.10 -3.23
CA SER A 37 -10.91 0.52 -1.91
C SER A 37 -11.27 1.49 -0.78
N LEU A 38 -10.95 2.78 -0.93
CA LEU A 38 -11.27 3.79 0.08
C LEU A 38 -12.78 4.03 0.18
N PHE A 39 -13.48 4.09 -0.95
CA PHE A 39 -14.93 4.23 -0.97
C PHE A 39 -15.61 3.05 -0.28
N PHE A 40 -15.24 1.82 -0.64
CA PHE A 40 -15.79 0.63 -0.01
C PHE A 40 -15.48 0.59 1.49
N TYR A 41 -14.28 0.96 1.90
CA TYR A 41 -13.92 1.00 3.32
C TYR A 41 -14.72 2.08 4.09
N ALA A 42 -14.95 3.23 3.45
CA ALA A 42 -15.71 4.34 4.03
C ALA A 42 -17.15 3.96 4.40
N THR A 43 -17.77 2.99 3.71
CA THR A 43 -19.14 2.54 4.05
C THR A 43 -19.20 1.79 5.38
N TRP A 44 -18.08 1.25 5.85
CA TRP A 44 -17.99 0.49 7.10
C TRP A 44 -17.49 1.31 8.28
N SER A 45 -16.41 2.08 8.10
CA SER A 45 -15.85 2.89 9.19
C SER A 45 -15.02 4.07 8.68
N LEU A 46 -15.66 5.25 8.66
CA LEU A 46 -14.97 6.52 8.38
C LEU A 46 -13.89 6.86 9.41
N LYS A 47 -14.00 6.37 10.64
CA LYS A 47 -13.06 6.69 11.74
C LYS A 47 -11.65 6.17 11.47
N LEU A 48 -11.54 5.02 10.81
CA LEU A 48 -10.27 4.36 10.53
C LEU A 48 -9.68 4.73 9.16
N LEU A 49 -10.44 5.44 8.33
CA LEU A 49 -10.03 5.82 6.98
C LEU A 49 -8.75 6.70 6.96
N PRO A 50 -8.56 7.69 7.87
CA PRO A 50 -7.29 8.43 7.94
C PRO A 50 -6.10 7.53 8.30
N LEU A 51 -6.30 6.55 9.19
CA LEU A 51 -5.24 5.60 9.57
C LEU A 51 -4.86 4.70 8.39
N PHE A 52 -5.87 4.20 7.66
CA PHE A 52 -5.64 3.37 6.47
C PHE A 52 -4.93 4.13 5.35
N LEU A 53 -5.32 5.38 5.11
CA LEU A 53 -4.65 6.28 4.17
C LEU A 53 -3.20 6.54 4.58
N LEU A 54 -2.95 6.85 5.85
CA LEU A 54 -1.61 7.10 6.35
C LEU A 54 -0.72 5.86 6.22
N SER A 55 -1.21 4.67 6.62
CA SER A 55 -0.46 3.42 6.47
C SER A 55 -0.13 3.15 5.01
N THR A 56 -1.13 3.22 4.13
CA THR A 56 -0.93 2.99 2.69
C THR A 56 0.08 3.96 2.09
N ALA A 57 0.06 5.24 2.49
CA ALA A 57 1.01 6.24 2.04
C ALA A 57 2.44 5.95 2.54
N ILE A 58 2.60 5.54 3.80
CA ILE A 58 3.89 5.16 4.38
C ILE A 58 4.43 3.91 3.67
N ASP A 59 3.62 2.87 3.52
CA ASP A 59 4.01 1.63 2.85
C ASP A 59 4.41 1.89 1.39
N TYR A 60 3.65 2.72 0.66
CA TYR A 60 4.00 3.15 -0.68
C TYR A 60 5.35 3.90 -0.72
N ALA A 61 5.58 4.83 0.20
CA ALA A 61 6.84 5.56 0.28
C ALA A 61 8.03 4.65 0.61
N VAL A 62 7.84 3.67 1.51
CA VAL A 62 8.82 2.66 1.88
C VAL A 62 9.19 1.78 0.68
N LEU A 63 8.20 1.25 -0.05
CA LEU A 63 8.44 0.47 -1.28
C LEU A 63 9.17 1.29 -2.36
N ARG A 64 8.76 2.55 -2.56
CA ARG A 64 9.47 3.47 -3.47
C ARG A 64 10.91 3.72 -3.02
N GLY A 65 11.16 3.74 -1.72
CA GLY A 65 12.50 3.79 -1.14
C GLY A 65 13.33 2.55 -1.50
N PHE A 66 12.76 1.34 -1.37
CA PHE A 66 13.44 0.10 -1.76
C PHE A 66 13.77 0.05 -3.25
N ALA A 67 12.88 0.56 -4.11
CA ALA A 67 13.14 0.66 -5.54
C ALA A 67 14.32 1.60 -5.86
N ARG A 68 14.57 2.63 -5.02
CA ARG A 68 15.72 3.54 -5.16
C ARG A 68 17.03 2.96 -4.60
N PHE A 69 16.93 2.02 -3.66
CA PHE A 69 18.07 1.36 -3.03
C PHE A 69 18.00 -0.16 -3.27
N PRO A 70 18.23 -0.61 -4.52
CA PRO A 70 18.21 -2.03 -4.87
C PRO A 70 19.30 -2.79 -4.12
N VAL A 71 19.18 -4.11 -4.09
CA VAL A 71 20.20 -4.99 -3.49
C VAL A 71 21.54 -4.70 -4.22
N PRO A 72 22.63 -4.39 -3.48
CA PRO A 72 23.93 -4.16 -4.10
C PRO A 72 24.38 -5.38 -4.90
N ALA A 73 25.01 -5.17 -6.05
CA ALA A 73 25.69 -6.25 -6.77
C ALA A 73 26.87 -6.80 -5.94
N ASP A 74 27.23 -8.06 -6.17
CA ASP A 74 28.25 -8.77 -5.40
C ASP A 74 29.65 -8.13 -5.55
N ASP A 75 29.91 -7.44 -6.65
CA ASP A 75 31.14 -6.73 -6.98
C ASP A 75 31.16 -5.25 -6.54
N ALA A 76 30.06 -4.73 -5.98
CA ALA A 76 30.00 -3.35 -5.51
C ALA A 76 30.99 -3.09 -4.36
N ALA A 77 31.56 -1.88 -4.32
CA ALA A 77 32.46 -1.47 -3.25
C ALA A 77 31.80 -1.63 -1.86
N GLU A 78 32.57 -2.11 -0.88
CA GLU A 78 32.11 -2.36 0.50
C GLU A 78 31.40 -1.15 1.14
N ASP A 79 31.92 0.06 0.91
CA ASP A 79 31.32 1.29 1.45
C ASP A 79 29.95 1.59 0.83
N ALA A 80 29.77 1.29 -0.46
CA ALA A 80 28.49 1.42 -1.13
C ALA A 80 27.48 0.39 -0.62
N LYS A 81 27.91 -0.87 -0.42
CA LYS A 81 27.09 -1.94 0.18
C LYS A 81 26.59 -1.54 1.55
N LYS A 82 27.47 -1.06 2.44
CA LYS A 82 27.10 -0.58 3.79
C LYS A 82 26.10 0.57 3.76
N LYS A 83 26.31 1.56 2.87
CA LYS A 83 25.40 2.70 2.73
C LYS A 83 24.00 2.27 2.29
N ILE A 84 23.90 1.38 1.29
CA ILE A 84 22.63 0.82 0.82
C ILE A 84 21.96 0.00 1.91
N ALA A 85 22.70 -0.88 2.59
CA ALA A 85 22.19 -1.71 3.69
C ALA A 85 21.62 -0.85 4.83
N SER A 86 22.31 0.23 5.21
CA SER A 86 21.84 1.17 6.23
C SER A 86 20.51 1.84 5.83
N ARG A 87 20.40 2.32 4.58
CA ARG A 87 19.15 2.91 4.07
C ARG A 87 18.00 1.91 4.03
N ARG A 88 18.27 0.67 3.58
CA ARG A 88 17.28 -0.42 3.57
C ARG A 88 16.82 -0.79 4.96
N LYS A 89 17.75 -0.86 5.94
CA LYS A 89 17.42 -1.11 7.35
C LYS A 89 16.50 -0.02 7.90
N LEU A 90 16.79 1.25 7.63
CA LEU A 90 15.92 2.36 8.02
C LEU A 90 14.52 2.23 7.42
N LEU A 91 14.41 1.93 6.12
CA LEU A 91 13.13 1.73 5.44
C LEU A 91 12.33 0.57 6.04
N LEU A 92 12.98 -0.56 6.33
CA LEU A 92 12.37 -1.70 7.03
C LEU A 92 11.86 -1.28 8.41
N THR A 93 12.67 -0.56 9.19
CA THR A 93 12.29 -0.10 10.52
C THR A 93 11.08 0.82 10.47
N ILE A 94 11.04 1.78 9.53
CA ILE A 94 9.89 2.67 9.34
C ILE A 94 8.63 1.86 9.00
N GLY A 95 8.70 0.95 8.03
CA GLY A 95 7.56 0.12 7.64
C GLY A 95 7.05 -0.76 8.79
N LEU A 96 7.97 -1.38 9.52
CA LEU A 96 7.64 -2.26 10.65
C LEU A 96 7.00 -1.48 11.80
N VAL A 97 7.60 -0.36 12.20
CA VAL A 97 7.04 0.51 13.26
C VAL A 97 5.67 1.05 12.86
N SER A 98 5.50 1.46 11.59
CA SER A 98 4.21 1.95 11.09
C SER A 98 3.12 0.87 11.16
N ASN A 99 3.41 -0.35 10.68
CA ASN A 99 2.45 -1.45 10.68
C ASN A 99 2.13 -1.93 12.10
N LEU A 100 3.13 -2.05 12.98
CA LEU A 100 2.90 -2.39 14.39
C LEU A 100 2.12 -1.29 15.11
N GLY A 101 2.42 -0.02 14.83
CA GLY A 101 1.66 1.10 15.40
C GLY A 101 0.20 1.09 14.97
N ALA A 102 -0.07 0.80 13.69
CA ALA A 102 -1.44 0.63 13.19
C ALA A 102 -2.15 -0.56 13.85
N LEU A 103 -1.44 -1.67 14.05
CA LEU A 103 -1.98 -2.86 14.72
C LEU A 103 -2.27 -2.63 16.21
N ILE A 104 -1.43 -1.88 16.92
CA ILE A 104 -1.66 -1.56 18.35
C ILE A 104 -2.86 -0.63 18.51
N TRP A 105 -3.11 0.24 17.53
CA TRP A 105 -4.24 1.16 17.55
C TRP A 105 -5.59 0.47 17.32
N PHE A 106 -5.60 -0.62 16.54
CA PHE A 106 -6.81 -1.36 16.15
C PHE A 106 -7.10 -2.51 17.12
#